data_AF-A0AAE8WYH2-F1
#
_entry.id   AF-A0AAE8WYH2-F1
#
_cell.length_a   1.000
_cell.length_b   1.000
_cell.length_c   1.000
_cell.angle_alpha   90.00
_cell.angle_beta   90.00
_cell.angle_gamma   90.00
#
_symmetry.space_group_name_H-M   'P 1'
#
loop_
_entity.id
_entity.type
_entity.pdbx_description
1 polymer ?
#
loop_
_entity_poly.entity_id
_entity_poly.type
_entity_poly.pdbx_seq_one_letter_code
_entity_poly.pdbx_strand_id
1 'polypeptide(L)'
;MNDVSHRESFAFSARVLGALFYFAPDSEQTAPLVSALTAGDWVQDWPLAEENLLPVASMFKTPSDEALKDAWQRLFIGPYA
;
A
#
# COMPACT_ATOMS: atom_id res chain seq x y z
N MET A 1 -2.60 -28.08 7.21
CA MET A 1 -3.48 -26.89 7.32
C MET A 1 -2.72 -25.56 7.22
N ASN A 2 -1.38 -25.53 7.34
CA ASN A 2 -0.59 -24.27 7.28
C ASN A 2 -0.34 -23.72 5.85
N ASP A 3 -0.36 -24.57 4.82
CA ASP A 3 -0.08 -24.16 3.42
C ASP A 3 -1.14 -23.25 2.80
N VAL A 4 -2.42 -23.45 3.13
CA VAL A 4 -3.53 -22.70 2.52
C VAL A 4 -3.52 -21.25 3.02
N SER A 5 -3.35 -21.06 4.32
CA SER A 5 -3.22 -19.73 4.93
C SER A 5 -2.04 -18.94 4.36
N HIS A 6 -0.90 -19.60 4.13
CA HIS A 6 0.29 -18.92 3.59
C HIS A 6 0.08 -18.47 2.13
N ARG A 7 -0.60 -19.28 1.30
CA ARG A 7 -0.93 -18.91 -0.08
C ARG A 7 -1.94 -17.77 -0.16
N GLU A 8 -2.92 -17.76 0.75
CA GLU A 8 -3.92 -16.70 0.83
C GLU A 8 -3.30 -15.37 1.25
N SER A 9 -2.44 -15.38 2.28
CA SER A 9 -1.72 -14.17 2.71
C SER A 9 -0.76 -13.65 1.64
N PHE A 10 -0.08 -14.54 0.91
CA PHE A 10 0.74 -14.15 -0.25
C PHE A 10 -0.12 -13.51 -1.35
N ALA A 11 -1.21 -14.17 -1.77
CA ALA A 11 -2.08 -13.64 -2.80
C ALA A 11 -2.72 -12.30 -2.40
N PHE A 12 -3.08 -12.15 -1.13
CA PHE A 12 -3.60 -10.90 -0.56
C PHE A 12 -2.57 -9.76 -0.68
N SER A 13 -1.38 -9.93 -0.10
CA SER A 13 -0.31 -8.92 -0.13
C SER A 13 0.11 -8.57 -1.56
N ALA A 14 0.24 -9.57 -2.45
CA ALA A 14 0.55 -9.34 -3.87
C ALA A 14 -0.54 -8.53 -4.58
N ARG A 15 -1.82 -8.75 -4.28
CA ARG A 15 -2.93 -7.98 -4.87
C ARG A 15 -2.94 -6.55 -4.35
N VAL A 16 -2.75 -6.34 -3.05
CA VAL A 16 -2.71 -4.99 -2.46
C VAL A 16 -1.56 -4.19 -3.06
N LEU A 17 -0.33 -4.74 -3.04
CA LEU A 17 0.83 -4.07 -3.63
C LEU A 17 0.65 -3.87 -5.14
N GLY A 18 0.21 -4.89 -5.87
CA GLY A 18 -0.02 -4.78 -7.31
C GLY A 18 -1.03 -3.69 -7.66
N ALA A 19 -2.14 -3.58 -6.91
CA ALA A 19 -3.14 -2.54 -7.12
C ALA A 19 -2.57 -1.14 -6.88
N LEU A 20 -1.81 -0.93 -5.80
CA LEU A 20 -1.22 0.36 -5.44
C LEU A 20 -0.18 0.87 -6.44
N PHE A 21 0.48 -0.04 -7.18
CA PHE A 21 1.46 0.30 -8.21
C PHE A 21 0.86 0.35 -9.62
N TYR A 22 -0.39 -0.08 -9.80
CA TYR A 22 -1.05 -0.16 -11.12
C TYR A 22 -2.16 0.88 -11.30
N PHE A 23 -2.96 1.14 -10.26
CA PHE A 23 -4.06 2.09 -10.31
C PHE A 23 -3.71 3.39 -9.57
N ALA A 24 -4.25 4.51 -10.07
CA ALA A 24 -4.12 5.81 -9.43
C ALA A 24 -4.64 5.78 -7.99
N PRO A 25 -4.04 6.53 -7.05
CA PRO A 25 -4.36 6.46 -5.61
C PRO A 25 -5.78 6.94 -5.26
N ASP A 26 -6.42 7.68 -6.16
CA ASP A 26 -7.79 8.20 -6.06
C ASP A 26 -8.82 7.38 -6.84
N SER A 27 -8.42 6.24 -7.41
CA SER A 27 -9.34 5.35 -8.10
C SER A 27 -10.23 4.59 -7.11
N GLU A 28 -11.40 4.14 -7.56
CA GLU A 28 -12.33 3.36 -6.72
C GLU A 28 -11.70 2.09 -6.13
N GLN A 29 -10.73 1.51 -6.83
CA GLN A 29 -10.08 0.26 -6.46
C GLN A 29 -9.05 0.44 -5.33
N THR A 30 -8.36 1.58 -5.26
CA THR A 30 -7.21 1.80 -4.37
C THR A 30 -7.43 2.89 -3.34
N ALA A 31 -8.37 3.82 -3.52
CA ALA A 31 -8.65 4.86 -2.53
C ALA A 31 -8.98 4.30 -1.12
N PRO A 32 -9.76 3.20 -0.98
CA PRO A 32 -9.95 2.55 0.31
C PRO A 32 -8.66 1.93 0.88
N LEU A 33 -7.81 1.36 0.02
CA LEU A 33 -6.53 0.76 0.41
C LEU A 33 -5.55 1.81 0.90
N VAL A 34 -5.43 2.94 0.20
CA VAL A 34 -4.61 4.10 0.60
C VAL A 34 -5.06 4.61 1.97
N SER A 35 -6.37 4.74 2.17
CA SER A 35 -6.92 5.16 3.46
C SER A 35 -6.58 4.18 4.59
N ALA A 36 -6.73 2.88 4.34
CA ALA A 36 -6.38 1.83 5.31
C ALA A 36 -4.88 1.84 5.65
N LEU A 37 -4.00 1.97 4.65
CA LEU A 37 -2.55 2.03 4.84
C LEU A 37 -2.12 3.24 5.68
N THR A 38 -2.79 4.38 5.46
CA THR A 38 -2.55 5.62 6.22
C THR A 38 -3.13 5.53 7.64
N ALA A 39 -4.20 4.77 7.88
CA ALA A 39 -4.74 4.54 9.23
C ALA A 39 -3.79 3.70 10.11
N GLY A 40 -3.12 2.71 9.52
CA GLY A 40 -2.06 1.91 10.17
C GLY A 40 -2.51 0.60 10.82
N ASP A 41 -3.81 0.29 10.83
CA ASP A 41 -4.34 -0.93 11.46
C ASP A 41 -3.98 -2.22 10.69
N TRP A 42 -3.57 -2.09 9.44
CA TRP A 42 -3.18 -3.18 8.53
C TRP A 42 -1.93 -3.95 8.96
N VAL A 43 -1.13 -3.44 9.90
CA VAL A 43 0.13 -4.05 10.33
C VAL A 43 -0.09 -5.45 10.90
N GLN A 44 -1.22 -5.69 11.57
CA GLN A 44 -1.55 -6.99 12.16
C GLN A 44 -2.00 -8.03 11.13
N ASP A 45 -2.49 -7.58 9.96
CA ASP A 45 -3.00 -8.44 8.89
C ASP A 45 -1.96 -8.74 7.81
N TRP A 46 -0.82 -8.04 7.84
CA TRP A 46 0.22 -8.19 6.82
C TRP A 46 1.15 -9.37 7.14
N PRO A 47 1.55 -10.20 6.16
CA PRO A 47 2.35 -11.41 6.40
C PRO A 47 3.85 -11.13 6.61
N LEU A 48 4.20 -10.15 7.43
CA LEU A 48 5.57 -9.82 7.84
C LEU A 48 5.62 -9.53 9.34
N ALA A 49 6.81 -9.63 9.94
CA ALA A 49 6.99 -9.30 11.35
C ALA A 49 6.70 -7.81 11.63
N GLU A 50 5.95 -7.54 12.69
CA GLU A 50 5.50 -6.19 13.06
C GLU A 50 6.67 -5.21 13.23
N GLU A 51 7.79 -5.64 13.80
CA GLU A 51 9.03 -4.86 13.95
C GLU A 51 9.55 -4.25 12.63
N ASN A 52 9.32 -4.93 11.50
CA ASN A 52 9.71 -4.43 10.18
C ASN A 52 8.64 -3.54 9.56
N LEU A 53 7.38 -3.69 9.98
CA LEU A 53 6.23 -2.96 9.44
C LEU A 53 5.96 -1.64 10.16
N LEU A 54 6.25 -1.54 11.46
CA LEU A 54 6.04 -0.32 12.25
C LEU A 54 6.75 0.92 11.65
N PRO A 55 8.01 0.84 11.19
CA PRO A 55 8.65 1.97 10.51
C PRO A 55 7.92 2.34 9.20
N VAL A 56 7.48 1.35 8.44
CA VAL A 56 6.79 1.55 7.16
C VAL A 56 5.40 2.17 7.37
N ALA A 57 4.64 1.69 8.35
CA ALA A 57 3.35 2.27 8.73
C ALA A 57 3.50 3.72 9.21
N SER A 58 4.59 4.04 9.90
CA SER A 58 4.92 5.41 10.29
C SER A 58 5.24 6.28 9.06
N MET A 59 5.96 5.75 8.08
CA MET A 59 6.24 6.44 6.82
C MET A 59 4.97 6.74 6.02
N PHE A 60 4.02 5.82 5.92
CA PHE A 60 2.74 6.07 5.24
C PHE A 60 1.92 7.21 5.87
N LYS A 61 2.11 7.48 7.17
CA LYS A 61 1.46 8.57 7.90
C LYS A 61 2.19 9.91 7.81
N THR A 62 3.39 9.92 7.25
CA THR A 62 4.22 11.13 7.20
C THR A 62 3.59 12.14 6.25
N PRO A 63 3.27 13.37 6.71
CA PRO A 63 2.72 14.39 5.84
C PRO A 63 3.73 14.78 4.76
N SER A 64 3.23 15.08 3.57
CA SER A 64 4.01 15.56 2.43
C SER A 64 3.36 16.83 1.88
N ASP A 65 4.18 17.77 1.45
CA ASP A 65 3.72 18.98 0.75
C ASP A 65 3.16 18.64 -0.65
N GLU A 66 3.64 17.54 -1.25
CA GLU A 66 3.13 17.01 -2.51
C GLU A 66 1.92 16.09 -2.24
N ALA A 67 0.79 16.36 -2.90
CA ALA A 67 -0.38 15.51 -2.81
C ALA A 67 -0.13 14.15 -3.50
N LEU A 68 -0.71 13.09 -2.96
CA LEU A 68 -0.45 11.72 -3.44
C LEU A 68 -0.80 11.51 -4.93
N LYS A 69 -1.84 12.19 -5.43
CA LYS A 69 -2.21 12.18 -6.86
C LYS A 69 -1.12 12.80 -7.75
N ASP A 70 -0.46 13.85 -7.26
CA ASP A 70 0.57 14.58 -8.01
C ASP A 70 1.87 13.75 -8.02
N ALA A 71 2.19 13.12 -6.88
CA ALA A 71 3.25 12.13 -6.79
C ALA A 71 3.02 10.95 -7.75
N TRP A 72 1.79 10.43 -7.85
CA TRP A 72 1.44 9.37 -8.80
C TRP A 72 1.64 9.81 -10.26
N GLN A 73 1.12 10.98 -10.64
CA GLN A 73 1.31 11.54 -11.99
C GLN A 73 2.79 11.65 -12.34
N ARG A 74 3.61 12.15 -11.41
CA ARG A 74 5.06 12.31 -11.60
C ARG A 74 5.80 10.98 -11.69
N LEU A 75 5.46 10.00 -10.85
CA LEU A 75 6.19 8.72 -10.75
C LEU A 75 5.78 7.69 -11.82
N PHE A 76 4.52 7.68 -12.26
CA PHE A 76 3.98 6.60 -13.10
C PHE A 76 3.48 7.04 -14.48
N ILE A 77 3.19 8.33 -14.68
CA ILE A 77 2.62 8.84 -15.93
C ILE A 77 3.62 9.71 -16.70
N GLY A 78 4.36 10.58 -16.01
CA GLY A 78 5.31 11.52 -16.61
C GLY A 78 4.72 12.90 -16.92
N PRO A 79 5.38 13.72 -17.77
CA PRO A 79 6.35 13.34 -18.80
C PRO A 79 7.82 13.34 -18.35
N TYR A 80 8.09 13.71 -17.09
CA TYR A 80 9.44 13.76 -16.54
C TYR A 80 9.87 12.38 -16.04
N ALA A 81 10.10 11.46 -16.97
CA ALA A 81 10.77 10.18 -16.71
C ALA A 81 12.19 10.22 -17.28
#